data_AF-A0A2S7EZE8-F1
#
_entry.id   AF-A0A2S7EZE8-F1
#
_cell.length_a   1.000
_cell.length_b   1.000
_cell.length_c   1.000
_cell.angle_alpha   90.00
_cell.angle_beta   90.00
_cell.angle_gamma   90.00
#
_symmetry.space_group_name_H-M   'P 1'
#
loop_
_entity.id
_entity.type
_entity.pdbx_description
1 polymer ?
#
loop_
_entity_poly.entity_id
_entity_poly.type
_entity_poly.pdbx_seq_one_letter_code
_entity_poly.pdbx_strand_id
1 'polypeptide(L)'
;MMTMFMQMFEQLLRQRLSADQANAGVPATSCGPGTGTIGPGADAGKPSGGTGANFHGAAAAGGIAADASTRHGIGANLAPSGNGNAIIVNAPIIVPAGKVFDGRNQLYRGGPGLGDGSQNEHQQPMFIVQNGGRLENVRMTGGGDGVHFLGDGSMHNCINEDVSEDAVTIDDARNRAHDAKIAGYPVSALPARAKLEIDNCTFDKAHDKVIQDNGAADVTLKGVCVDGAGKVFRTNGNHREVDSHVQICDSSFKNVKEAVFRTDAPGATVSFQDVAADAPYEALVPSANQASGADRVGYKAYSG
;
A
#
# COMPACT_ATOMS: atom_id res chain seq x y z
N MET A 1 29.67 11.70 40.14
CA MET A 1 28.47 11.97 39.32
C MET A 1 28.73 11.90 37.82
N MET A 2 29.85 12.43 37.30
CA MET A 2 30.14 12.42 35.85
C MET A 2 30.30 11.01 35.24
N THR A 3 30.82 10.04 36.00
CA THR A 3 31.05 8.67 35.52
C THR A 3 29.76 7.87 35.31
N MET A 4 28.73 8.11 36.13
CA MET A 4 27.42 7.44 36.00
C MET A 4 26.66 7.94 34.77
N PHE A 5 26.74 9.25 34.47
CA PHE A 5 26.06 9.83 33.32
C PHE A 5 26.63 9.30 31.99
N MET A 6 27.95 9.13 31.92
CA MET A 6 28.63 8.58 30.75
C MET A 6 28.34 7.08 30.57
N GLN A 7 28.25 6.32 31.66
CA GLN A 7 27.82 4.91 31.59
C GLN A 7 26.36 4.75 31.16
N MET A 8 25.46 5.63 31.59
CA MET A 8 24.05 5.62 31.16
C MET A 8 23.91 5.99 29.69
N PHE A 9 24.69 6.97 29.21
CA PHE A 9 24.70 7.37 27.80
C PHE A 9 25.24 6.25 26.88
N GLU A 10 26.32 5.57 27.29
CA GLU A 10 26.85 4.41 26.59
C GLU A 10 25.88 3.22 26.60
N GLN A 11 25.16 3.00 27.71
CA GLN A 11 24.10 1.99 27.77
C GLN A 11 22.92 2.32 26.83
N LEU A 12 22.52 3.58 26.77
CA LEU A 12 21.49 4.06 25.85
C LEU A 12 21.92 3.96 24.39
N LEU A 13 23.19 4.25 24.06
CA LEU A 13 23.73 4.04 22.72
C LEU A 13 23.76 2.56 22.36
N ARG A 14 24.20 1.68 23.27
CA ARG A 14 24.21 0.24 23.04
C ARG A 14 22.82 -0.34 22.89
N GLN A 15 21.85 0.16 23.66
CA GLN A 15 20.43 -0.22 23.53
C GLN A 15 19.86 0.22 22.18
N ARG A 16 20.18 1.43 21.70
CA ARG A 16 19.80 1.89 20.36
C ARG A 16 20.45 1.07 19.25
N LEU A 17 21.75 0.81 19.33
CA LEU A 17 22.45 -0.03 18.35
C LEU A 17 21.92 -1.47 18.33
N SER A 18 21.57 -2.03 19.50
CA SER A 18 20.97 -3.36 19.59
C SER A 18 19.53 -3.40 19.07
N ALA A 19 18.77 -2.31 19.19
CA ALA A 19 17.43 -2.19 18.63
C ALA A 19 17.48 -2.06 17.10
N ASP A 20 18.44 -1.31 16.55
CA ASP A 20 18.70 -1.27 15.10
C ASP A 20 19.14 -2.65 14.56
N GLN A 21 19.94 -3.40 15.32
CA GLN A 21 20.35 -4.77 14.95
C GLN A 21 19.23 -5.81 15.12
N ALA A 22 18.32 -5.63 16.09
CA ALA A 22 17.14 -6.50 16.25
C ALA A 22 16.05 -6.20 15.21
N ASN A 23 16.07 -5.01 14.61
CA ASN A 23 15.23 -4.63 13.47
C ASN A 23 15.86 -5.00 12.10
N ALA A 24 17.07 -5.57 12.09
CA ALA A 24 17.78 -6.02 10.88
C ALA A 24 17.26 -7.35 10.31
N GLY A 25 16.09 -7.81 10.76
CA GLY A 25 15.49 -9.10 10.40
C GLY A 25 14.64 -9.11 9.13
N VAL A 26 14.50 -7.98 8.43
CA VAL A 26 13.78 -7.91 7.15
C VAL A 26 14.73 -7.32 6.11
N PRO A 27 14.98 -7.99 4.97
CA PRO A 27 15.71 -7.35 3.88
C PRO A 27 14.84 -6.20 3.36
N ALA A 28 15.31 -4.97 3.48
CA ALA A 28 14.71 -3.83 2.80
C ALA A 28 14.63 -4.16 1.31
N THR A 29 13.42 -4.40 0.80
CA THR A 29 13.22 -4.61 -0.64
C THR A 29 13.09 -3.25 -1.31
N SER A 30 14.20 -2.53 -1.44
CA SER A 30 14.27 -1.41 -2.38
C SER A 30 13.84 -1.88 -3.76
N CYS A 31 13.22 -1.02 -4.57
CA CYS A 31 13.01 -1.31 -5.98
C CYS A 31 14.37 -1.64 -6.62
N GLY A 32 14.62 -2.92 -6.92
CA GLY A 32 15.90 -3.41 -7.43
C GLY A 32 16.06 -3.03 -8.90
N PRO A 33 17.28 -3.04 -9.47
CA PRO A 33 17.50 -2.69 -10.87
C PRO A 33 16.75 -3.69 -11.78
N GLY A 34 15.71 -3.21 -12.48
CA GLY A 34 14.83 -4.03 -13.30
C GLY A 34 15.54 -4.59 -14.52
N THR A 35 15.37 -5.88 -14.78
CA THR A 35 15.68 -6.50 -16.07
C THR A 35 14.39 -7.11 -16.62
N GLY A 36 13.63 -6.32 -17.37
CA GLY A 36 12.34 -6.74 -17.94
C GLY A 36 11.98 -5.96 -19.20
N THR A 37 12.76 -6.10 -20.26
CA THR A 37 12.40 -5.56 -21.58
C THR A 37 11.18 -6.31 -22.13
N ILE A 38 10.01 -5.67 -22.17
CA ILE A 38 8.91 -6.08 -23.06
C ILE A 38 9.01 -5.23 -24.33
N GLY A 39 9.71 -5.76 -25.34
CA GLY A 39 9.77 -5.19 -26.68
C GLY A 39 8.58 -5.62 -27.55
N PRO A 40 8.15 -4.81 -28.54
CA PRO A 40 6.95 -5.07 -29.33
C PRO A 40 7.27 -5.98 -30.53
N GLY A 41 6.53 -7.07 -30.70
CA GLY A 41 6.60 -7.93 -31.88
C GLY A 41 5.50 -7.62 -32.88
N ALA A 42 5.82 -6.85 -33.91
CA ALA A 42 5.09 -6.85 -35.18
C ALA A 42 5.91 -7.66 -36.21
N ASP A 43 5.31 -8.63 -36.90
CA ASP A 43 5.19 -8.63 -38.37
C ASP A 43 4.39 -9.87 -38.87
N ALA A 44 3.82 -9.69 -40.05
CA ALA A 44 2.83 -10.46 -40.78
C ALA A 44 3.34 -11.76 -41.44
N GLY A 45 2.38 -12.61 -41.83
CA GLY A 45 2.60 -13.68 -42.81
C GLY A 45 1.44 -14.68 -42.88
N LYS A 46 0.64 -14.60 -43.95
CA LYS A 46 -0.45 -15.53 -44.33
C LYS A 46 -0.12 -16.10 -45.75
N PRO A 47 -0.87 -17.06 -46.34
CA PRO A 47 -1.23 -18.46 -46.01
C PRO A 47 -0.76 -19.49 -47.08
N SER A 48 -1.03 -20.79 -46.87
CA SER A 48 -1.37 -21.71 -47.99
C SER A 48 -2.27 -22.88 -47.60
N GLY A 49 -3.44 -22.98 -48.25
CA GLY A 49 -3.99 -24.18 -48.93
C GLY A 49 -4.68 -25.31 -48.15
N GLY A 50 -5.92 -25.66 -48.55
CA GLY A 50 -6.35 -27.08 -48.63
C GLY A 50 -7.74 -27.50 -48.12
N THR A 51 -8.79 -27.27 -48.93
CA THR A 51 -9.94 -28.17 -49.27
C THR A 51 -10.76 -28.94 -48.20
N GLY A 52 -12.01 -28.51 -48.00
CA GLY A 52 -13.26 -29.17 -48.43
C GLY A 52 -13.77 -30.47 -47.77
N ALA A 53 -14.95 -30.41 -47.10
CA ALA A 53 -16.15 -31.24 -47.35
C ALA A 53 -17.32 -30.87 -46.42
N ASN A 54 -18.50 -30.66 -47.00
CA ASN A 54 -19.81 -30.54 -46.34
C ASN A 54 -20.43 -31.94 -46.16
N PHE A 55 -21.07 -32.24 -45.02
CA PHE A 55 -22.28 -33.09 -44.95
C PHE A 55 -23.13 -32.78 -43.70
N HIS A 56 -24.44 -32.98 -43.86
CA HIS A 56 -25.56 -32.55 -43.02
C HIS A 56 -25.87 -33.48 -41.82
N GLY A 57 -26.45 -32.91 -40.75
CA GLY A 57 -27.63 -33.50 -40.10
C GLY A 57 -27.54 -33.98 -38.64
N ALA A 58 -28.42 -33.40 -37.80
CA ALA A 58 -29.10 -33.95 -36.63
C ALA A 58 -28.43 -33.97 -35.23
N ALA A 59 -28.91 -33.03 -34.40
CA ALA A 59 -29.49 -33.17 -33.05
C ALA A 59 -28.81 -33.94 -31.89
N ALA A 60 -28.84 -33.23 -30.75
CA ALA A 60 -29.01 -33.67 -29.36
C ALA A 60 -27.77 -33.78 -28.44
N ALA A 61 -27.83 -32.94 -27.40
CA ALA A 61 -27.49 -33.16 -25.98
C ALA A 61 -26.15 -33.81 -25.60
N GLY A 62 -25.40 -33.13 -24.73
CA GLY A 62 -24.36 -33.77 -23.91
C GLY A 62 -23.21 -32.81 -23.61
N GLY A 63 -22.86 -32.69 -22.32
CA GLY A 63 -21.93 -31.70 -21.80
C GLY A 63 -20.54 -31.76 -22.41
N ILE A 64 -19.96 -30.57 -22.57
CA ILE A 64 -18.56 -30.39 -22.94
C ILE A 64 -17.67 -30.71 -21.73
N ALA A 65 -17.09 -31.90 -21.74
CA ALA A 65 -15.81 -32.16 -21.09
C ALA A 65 -14.73 -31.45 -21.91
N ALA A 66 -14.01 -30.51 -21.31
CA ALA A 66 -12.83 -29.89 -21.91
C ALA A 66 -11.57 -30.46 -21.24
N ASP A 67 -10.91 -31.27 -22.04
CA ASP A 67 -9.51 -31.69 -22.08
C ASP A 67 -8.52 -30.70 -21.44
N ALA A 68 -7.73 -31.22 -20.48
CA ALA A 68 -6.68 -30.50 -19.78
C ALA A 68 -5.35 -30.63 -20.53
N SER A 69 -5.06 -29.65 -21.40
CA SER A 69 -3.73 -29.45 -21.97
C SER A 69 -3.00 -28.33 -21.23
N THR A 70 -1.95 -28.72 -20.52
CA THR A 70 -1.00 -27.95 -19.73
C THR A 70 -0.47 -26.68 -20.40
N ARG A 71 -0.64 -25.52 -19.74
CA ARG A 71 0.29 -24.38 -19.78
C ARG A 71 0.57 -23.90 -18.36
N HIS A 72 1.84 -23.67 -18.09
CA HIS A 72 2.44 -23.31 -16.81
C HIS A 72 1.95 -21.92 -16.37
N GLY A 73 0.94 -21.89 -15.51
CA GLY A 73 0.42 -20.69 -14.86
C GLY A 73 0.92 -20.61 -13.43
N ILE A 74 1.47 -19.46 -13.08
CA ILE A 74 1.78 -18.99 -11.71
C ILE A 74 0.75 -19.51 -10.70
N GLY A 75 1.25 -20.21 -9.68
CA GLY A 75 0.42 -20.92 -8.70
C GLY A 75 -0.49 -19.97 -7.94
N ALA A 76 -1.78 -20.05 -8.24
CA ALA A 76 -2.83 -19.64 -7.31
C ALA A 76 -2.74 -20.56 -6.09
N ASN A 77 -2.12 -20.08 -5.01
CA ASN A 77 -2.23 -20.74 -3.72
C ASN A 77 -3.67 -20.50 -3.23
N LEU A 78 -4.49 -21.53 -3.37
CA LEU A 78 -5.89 -21.54 -2.96
C LEU A 78 -5.96 -21.24 -1.45
N ALA A 79 -6.46 -20.05 -1.12
CA ALA A 79 -6.78 -19.68 0.25
C ALA A 79 -7.83 -20.67 0.83
N PRO A 80 -7.71 -21.06 2.12
CA PRO A 80 -8.85 -21.62 2.82
C PRO A 80 -9.96 -20.56 2.88
N SER A 81 -11.14 -20.92 2.38
CA SER A 81 -12.37 -20.13 2.46
C SER A 81 -12.64 -19.72 3.91
N GLY A 82 -12.51 -18.42 4.21
CA GLY A 82 -13.06 -17.85 5.43
C GLY A 82 -14.58 -17.93 5.39
N ASN A 83 -15.19 -18.49 6.43
CA ASN A 83 -16.62 -18.74 6.56
C ASN A 83 -17.44 -17.43 6.58
N GLY A 84 -17.73 -16.85 5.41
CA GLY A 84 -18.95 -16.10 5.08
C GLY A 84 -19.33 -14.83 5.87
N ASN A 85 -18.73 -14.49 7.01
CA ASN A 85 -19.08 -13.34 7.83
C ASN A 85 -17.85 -12.49 8.16
N ALA A 86 -17.98 -11.18 7.98
CA ALA A 86 -16.96 -10.21 8.35
C ALA A 86 -16.80 -10.12 9.88
N ILE A 87 -15.56 -9.99 10.36
CA ILE A 87 -15.23 -9.59 11.72
C ILE A 87 -15.53 -8.10 11.85
N ILE A 88 -16.54 -7.74 12.64
CA ILE A 88 -16.90 -6.34 12.85
C ILE A 88 -15.94 -5.70 13.87
N VAL A 89 -15.25 -4.65 13.45
CA VAL A 89 -14.27 -3.91 14.25
C VAL A 89 -14.92 -2.63 14.78
N ASN A 90 -15.12 -2.54 16.10
CA ASN A 90 -15.72 -1.35 16.74
C ASN A 90 -14.72 -0.53 17.56
N ALA A 91 -13.46 -0.95 17.61
CA ALA A 91 -12.35 -0.22 18.22
C ALA A 91 -11.06 -0.61 17.51
N PRO A 92 -10.05 0.27 17.44
CA PRO A 92 -8.81 -0.03 16.71
C PRO A 92 -8.16 -1.32 17.18
N ILE A 93 -7.76 -2.17 16.23
CA ILE A 93 -6.95 -3.36 16.49
C ILE A 93 -5.49 -2.92 16.55
N ILE A 94 -4.83 -3.17 17.68
CA ILE A 94 -3.43 -2.79 17.86
C ILE A 94 -2.52 -3.92 17.35
N VAL A 95 -1.65 -3.61 16.40
CA VAL A 95 -0.53 -4.48 16.00
C VAL A 95 0.69 -4.06 16.83
N PRO A 96 1.14 -4.88 17.80
CA PRO A 96 2.19 -4.47 18.72
C PRO A 96 3.54 -4.28 18.03
N ALA A 97 4.42 -3.48 18.65
CA ALA A 97 5.73 -3.17 18.10
C ALA A 97 6.56 -4.43 17.80
N GLY A 98 7.12 -4.49 16.60
CA GLY A 98 7.90 -5.64 16.12
C GLY A 98 7.12 -6.95 15.98
N LYS A 99 5.78 -6.93 16.05
CA LYS A 99 4.93 -8.13 15.93
C LYS A 99 4.19 -8.16 14.60
N VAL A 100 3.89 -9.37 14.19
CA VAL A 100 3.09 -9.65 13.00
C VAL A 100 1.65 -9.94 13.43
N PHE A 101 0.71 -9.25 12.80
CA PHE A 101 -0.70 -9.63 12.78
C PHE A 101 -1.01 -10.32 11.45
N ASP A 102 -1.24 -11.63 11.51
CA ASP A 102 -1.67 -12.43 10.36
C ASP A 102 -3.19 -12.60 10.40
N GLY A 103 -3.88 -11.93 9.48
CA GLY A 103 -5.32 -11.98 9.34
C GLY A 103 -5.84 -13.26 8.70
N ARG A 104 -4.98 -14.13 8.17
CA ARG A 104 -5.36 -15.42 7.54
C ARG A 104 -6.47 -15.29 6.50
N ASN A 105 -6.42 -14.23 5.70
CA ASN A 105 -7.39 -13.80 4.69
C ASN A 105 -8.82 -13.59 5.23
N GLN A 106 -8.98 -13.36 6.53
CA GLN A 106 -10.27 -12.97 7.11
C GLN A 106 -10.65 -11.56 6.68
N LEU A 107 -11.97 -11.33 6.56
CA LEU A 107 -12.55 -10.02 6.25
C LEU A 107 -12.84 -9.27 7.54
N TYR A 108 -12.25 -8.09 7.71
CA TYR A 108 -12.50 -7.14 8.78
C TYR A 108 -13.34 -6.00 8.23
N ARG A 109 -14.45 -5.68 8.90
CA ARG A 109 -15.35 -4.59 8.50
C ARG A 109 -15.42 -3.55 9.59
N GLY A 110 -15.24 -2.28 9.23
CA GLY A 110 -15.41 -1.18 10.15
C GLY A 110 -16.84 -1.10 10.65
N GLY A 111 -16.99 -1.13 11.97
CA GLY A 111 -18.26 -0.94 12.66
C GLY A 111 -18.46 0.51 13.08
N PRO A 112 -19.67 0.86 13.59
CA PRO A 112 -20.01 2.23 13.98
C PRO A 112 -19.13 2.81 15.08
N GLY A 113 -18.41 1.97 15.84
CA GLY A 113 -17.44 2.46 16.83
C GLY A 113 -16.18 3.08 16.22
N LEU A 114 -15.92 2.86 14.93
CA LEU A 114 -14.81 3.49 14.21
C LEU A 114 -15.23 4.72 13.42
N GLY A 115 -16.43 4.69 12.84
CA GLY A 115 -16.90 5.72 11.93
C GLY A 115 -17.87 5.14 10.91
N ASP A 116 -18.43 6.00 10.06
CA ASP A 116 -19.40 5.62 9.03
C ASP A 116 -18.77 5.33 7.66
N GLY A 117 -17.46 5.55 7.52
CA GLY A 117 -16.69 5.38 6.30
C GLY A 117 -16.84 6.53 5.32
N SER A 118 -17.43 7.65 5.73
CA SER A 118 -17.51 8.87 4.93
C SER A 118 -16.14 9.56 4.82
N GLN A 119 -16.09 10.73 4.18
CA GLN A 119 -14.89 11.57 4.07
C GLN A 119 -14.69 12.46 5.32
N ASN A 120 -15.19 12.03 6.48
CA ASN A 120 -15.02 12.75 7.73
C ASN A 120 -13.64 12.44 8.34
N GLU A 121 -12.85 13.47 8.62
CA GLU A 121 -11.47 13.40 9.13
C GLU A 121 -11.34 13.01 10.63
N HIS A 122 -12.43 12.67 11.31
CA HIS A 122 -12.42 12.36 12.76
C HIS A 122 -12.77 10.89 13.08
N GLN A 123 -12.68 10.04 12.08
CA GLN A 123 -12.90 8.61 12.24
C GLN A 123 -11.70 7.94 12.91
N GLN A 124 -11.94 6.79 13.52
CA GLN A 124 -10.88 5.98 14.14
C GLN A 124 -10.35 4.97 13.13
N PRO A 125 -9.05 4.64 13.17
CA PRO A 125 -8.50 3.60 12.33
C PRO A 125 -9.03 2.22 12.71
N MET A 126 -9.10 1.33 11.72
CA MET A 126 -9.38 -0.09 11.96
C MET A 126 -8.18 -0.79 12.61
N PHE A 127 -6.97 -0.42 12.20
CA PHE A 127 -5.72 -0.93 12.77
C PHE A 127 -4.78 0.22 13.14
N ILE A 128 -4.13 0.11 14.30
CA ILE A 128 -2.97 0.95 14.64
C ILE A 128 -1.75 0.03 14.71
N VAL A 129 -0.79 0.29 13.84
CA VAL A 129 0.47 -0.43 13.75
C VAL A 129 1.54 0.33 14.52
N GLN A 130 1.97 -0.24 15.64
CA GLN A 130 3.10 0.29 16.40
C GLN A 130 4.42 0.06 15.65
N ASN A 131 5.47 0.77 16.07
CA ASN A 131 6.77 0.74 15.40
C ASN A 131 7.32 -0.68 15.15
N GLY A 132 7.70 -0.97 13.91
CA GLY A 132 8.17 -2.26 13.43
C GLY A 132 7.08 -3.33 13.32
N GLY A 133 5.80 -2.98 13.54
CA GLY A 133 4.69 -3.91 13.38
C GLY A 133 4.43 -4.26 11.92
N ARG A 134 3.85 -5.45 11.68
CA ARG A 134 3.52 -5.95 10.33
C ARG A 134 2.09 -6.45 10.28
N LEU A 135 1.34 -6.02 9.28
CA LEU A 135 -0.01 -6.48 8.98
C LEU A 135 0.03 -7.36 7.74
N GLU A 136 -0.45 -8.60 7.80
CA GLU A 136 -0.46 -9.48 6.64
C GLU A 136 -1.73 -10.31 6.48
N ASN A 137 -2.06 -10.65 5.23
CA ASN A 137 -3.20 -11.50 4.88
C ASN A 137 -4.53 -10.98 5.46
N VAL A 138 -4.76 -9.67 5.40
CA VAL A 138 -5.98 -9.03 5.89
C VAL A 138 -6.83 -8.56 4.72
N ARG A 139 -8.11 -8.93 4.71
CA ARG A 139 -9.11 -8.27 3.88
C ARG A 139 -9.86 -7.25 4.74
N MET A 140 -10.04 -6.04 4.24
CA MET A 140 -10.71 -4.96 4.95
C MET A 140 -11.76 -4.27 4.06
N THR A 141 -12.82 -3.73 4.65
CA THR A 141 -13.87 -3.00 3.92
C THR A 141 -14.69 -2.12 4.86
N GLY A 142 -15.00 -0.89 4.41
CA GLY A 142 -15.95 0.02 5.05
C GLY A 142 -15.56 0.50 6.45
N GLY A 143 -16.15 1.63 6.88
CA GLY A 143 -16.12 2.18 8.25
C GLY A 143 -14.73 2.55 8.80
N GLY A 144 -14.61 3.74 9.39
CA GLY A 144 -13.36 4.16 10.02
C GLY A 144 -12.34 4.70 9.03
N ASP A 145 -11.07 4.67 9.45
CA ASP A 145 -9.95 5.32 8.77
C ASP A 145 -8.80 4.34 8.50
N GLY A 146 -9.11 3.20 7.86
CA GLY A 146 -8.09 2.27 7.38
C GLY A 146 -7.05 1.79 8.42
N VAL A 147 -5.76 1.86 8.05
CA VAL A 147 -4.61 1.40 8.82
C VAL A 147 -3.67 2.56 9.12
N HIS A 148 -3.42 2.85 10.39
CA HIS A 148 -2.50 3.91 10.81
C HIS A 148 -1.16 3.34 11.24
N PHE A 149 -0.07 3.92 10.75
CA PHE A 149 1.30 3.58 11.14
C PHE A 149 1.91 4.66 12.02
N LEU A 150 2.25 4.30 13.26
CA LEU A 150 2.88 5.22 14.22
C LEU A 150 4.34 5.52 13.87
N GLY A 151 5.02 4.62 13.18
CA GLY A 151 6.46 4.65 12.89
C GLY A 151 6.81 3.66 11.78
N ASP A 152 7.94 2.95 11.92
CA ASP A 152 8.30 1.89 10.98
C ASP A 152 7.18 0.83 10.92
N GLY A 153 6.95 0.22 9.76
CA GLY A 153 6.00 -0.87 9.65
C GLY A 153 5.88 -1.44 8.25
N SER A 154 5.10 -2.51 8.13
CA SER A 154 4.83 -3.13 6.83
C SER A 154 3.41 -3.68 6.69
N MET A 155 2.94 -3.71 5.45
CA MET A 155 1.72 -4.37 5.01
C MET A 155 2.05 -5.34 3.89
N HIS A 156 1.58 -6.58 4.00
CA HIS A 156 1.82 -7.61 2.98
C HIS A 156 0.56 -8.42 2.66
N ASN A 157 0.24 -8.57 1.37
CA ASN A 157 -0.90 -9.37 0.95
C ASN A 157 -2.23 -8.95 1.62
N CYS A 158 -2.45 -7.63 1.73
CA CYS A 158 -3.68 -7.06 2.27
C CYS A 158 -4.56 -6.51 1.14
N ILE A 159 -5.88 -6.64 1.30
CA ILE A 159 -6.88 -6.16 0.33
C ILE A 159 -7.84 -5.22 1.04
N ASN A 160 -8.00 -3.99 0.56
CA ASN A 160 -9.08 -3.09 0.96
C ASN A 160 -10.12 -3.03 -0.16
N GLU A 161 -11.29 -3.66 0.05
CA GLU A 161 -12.32 -3.88 -0.98
C GLU A 161 -13.20 -2.65 -1.25
N ASP A 162 -13.19 -1.71 -0.30
CA ASP A 162 -13.94 -0.46 -0.34
C ASP A 162 -13.30 0.50 0.65
N VAL A 163 -12.35 1.29 0.15
CA VAL A 163 -11.59 2.27 0.94
C VAL A 163 -12.56 3.34 1.48
N SER A 164 -12.46 3.61 2.78
CA SER A 164 -13.33 4.54 3.50
C SER A 164 -12.88 6.01 3.37
N GLU A 165 -12.41 6.64 4.45
CA GLU A 165 -11.78 7.96 4.38
C GLU A 165 -10.48 7.79 3.60
N ASP A 166 -9.53 7.07 4.20
CA ASP A 166 -8.29 6.58 3.58
C ASP A 166 -8.10 5.07 3.83
N ALA A 167 -7.16 4.44 3.10
CA ALA A 167 -6.79 3.05 3.35
C ALA A 167 -5.61 2.92 4.32
N VAL A 168 -4.65 3.83 4.20
CA VAL A 168 -3.41 3.85 4.99
C VAL A 168 -3.06 5.29 5.35
N THR A 169 -2.75 5.52 6.62
CA THR A 169 -2.26 6.80 7.12
C THR A 169 -0.89 6.63 7.75
N ILE A 170 0.06 7.45 7.29
CA ILE A 170 1.36 7.61 7.95
C ILE A 170 1.23 8.76 8.93
N ASP A 171 1.37 8.46 10.21
CA ASP A 171 1.17 9.46 11.23
C ASP A 171 2.32 10.45 11.31
N ASP A 172 2.00 11.70 11.66
CA ASP A 172 2.93 12.74 12.05
C ASP A 172 2.70 13.18 13.49
N ALA A 173 3.40 14.21 13.96
CA ALA A 173 3.26 14.67 15.34
C ALA A 173 1.81 15.01 15.76
N ARG A 174 0.91 15.35 14.83
CA ARG A 174 -0.48 15.77 15.12
C ARG A 174 -1.38 14.58 15.44
N ASN A 175 -1.41 13.57 14.57
CA ASN A 175 -2.26 12.39 14.77
C ASN A 175 -1.56 11.28 15.58
N ARG A 176 -0.23 11.18 15.50
CA ARG A 176 0.57 10.17 16.25
C ARG A 176 0.35 10.21 17.75
N ALA A 177 0.20 11.40 18.35
CA ALA A 177 -0.01 11.52 19.78
C ALA A 177 -1.36 10.92 20.23
N HIS A 178 -2.39 11.09 19.41
CA HIS A 178 -3.71 10.51 19.64
C HIS A 178 -3.66 8.99 19.49
N ASP A 179 -3.09 8.49 18.40
CA ASP A 179 -3.09 7.06 18.10
C ASP A 179 -2.15 6.28 19.01
N ALA A 180 -1.00 6.86 19.37
CA ALA A 180 -0.10 6.29 20.36
C ALA A 180 -0.77 6.19 21.74
N LYS A 181 -1.65 7.13 22.10
CA LYS A 181 -2.43 7.05 23.35
C LYS A 181 -3.44 5.89 23.30
N ILE A 182 -4.13 5.70 22.17
CA ILE A 182 -5.05 4.55 21.99
C ILE A 182 -4.27 3.23 22.06
N ALA A 183 -3.14 3.16 21.38
CA ALA A 183 -2.31 1.96 21.31
C ALA A 183 -1.51 1.69 22.61
N GLY A 184 -1.48 2.62 23.56
CA GLY A 184 -0.65 2.53 24.76
C GLY A 184 0.85 2.50 24.45
N TYR A 185 1.29 3.22 23.41
CA TYR A 185 2.67 3.24 22.92
C TYR A 185 3.37 4.58 23.22
N PRO A 186 4.61 4.61 23.71
CA PRO A 186 5.30 5.86 24.00
C PRO A 186 5.77 6.54 22.72
N VAL A 187 5.33 7.78 22.49
CA VAL A 187 5.72 8.60 21.34
C VAL A 187 7.24 8.80 21.24
N SER A 188 7.93 8.79 22.38
CA SER A 188 9.41 8.91 22.45
C SER A 188 10.16 7.71 21.86
N ALA A 189 9.48 6.59 21.60
CA ALA A 189 10.04 5.40 20.97
C ALA A 189 9.82 5.36 19.44
N LEU A 190 9.21 6.41 18.86
CA LEU A 190 8.93 6.49 17.43
C LEU A 190 10.05 7.22 16.69
N PRO A 191 10.37 6.79 15.46
CA PRO A 191 11.40 7.45 14.66
C PRO A 191 10.92 8.83 14.19
N ALA A 192 11.88 9.71 13.89
CA ALA A 192 11.58 11.01 13.28
C ALA A 192 11.05 10.86 11.84
N ARG A 193 11.50 9.81 11.15
CA ARG A 193 11.11 9.42 9.81
C ARG A 193 10.71 7.96 9.81
N ALA A 194 9.47 7.65 9.44
CA ALA A 194 8.97 6.28 9.39
C ALA A 194 9.51 5.55 8.16
N LYS A 195 9.78 4.25 8.28
CA LYS A 195 10.04 3.36 7.14
C LYS A 195 8.80 2.50 6.90
N LEU A 196 8.12 2.68 5.78
CA LEU A 196 6.90 1.94 5.45
C LEU A 196 7.08 1.09 4.20
N GLU A 197 6.80 -0.20 4.31
CA GLU A 197 6.79 -1.14 3.17
C GLU A 197 5.37 -1.67 2.95
N ILE A 198 4.79 -1.37 1.79
CA ILE A 198 3.50 -1.92 1.36
C ILE A 198 3.76 -2.81 0.15
N ASP A 199 3.62 -4.11 0.35
CA ASP A 199 3.97 -5.13 -0.62
C ASP A 199 2.78 -6.03 -0.97
N ASN A 200 2.54 -6.21 -2.27
CA ASN A 200 1.50 -7.09 -2.79
C ASN A 200 0.10 -6.77 -2.20
N CYS A 201 -0.24 -5.49 -2.09
CA CYS A 201 -1.54 -5.03 -1.57
C CYS A 201 -2.47 -4.56 -2.69
N THR A 202 -3.78 -4.72 -2.48
CA THR A 202 -4.82 -4.21 -3.38
C THR A 202 -5.75 -3.23 -2.66
N PHE A 203 -6.08 -2.12 -3.30
CA PHE A 203 -7.00 -1.11 -2.76
C PHE A 203 -8.02 -0.70 -3.81
N ASP A 204 -9.31 -0.84 -3.47
CA ASP A 204 -10.41 -0.58 -4.39
C ASP A 204 -11.28 0.57 -3.90
N LYS A 205 -11.76 1.39 -4.85
CA LYS A 205 -12.84 2.39 -4.67
C LYS A 205 -12.55 3.51 -3.66
N ALA A 206 -11.31 3.96 -3.54
CA ALA A 206 -11.02 5.16 -2.76
C ALA A 206 -11.75 6.38 -3.34
N HIS A 207 -12.55 7.05 -2.50
CA HIS A 207 -13.26 8.25 -2.93
C HIS A 207 -12.28 9.39 -3.25
N ASP A 208 -11.31 9.62 -2.34
CA ASP A 208 -10.22 10.56 -2.54
C ASP A 208 -8.84 9.88 -2.54
N LYS A 209 -8.24 9.59 -1.38
CA LYS A 209 -6.87 9.11 -1.29
C LYS A 209 -6.79 7.66 -0.79
N VAL A 210 -5.84 6.88 -1.31
CA VAL A 210 -5.55 5.54 -0.78
C VAL A 210 -4.59 5.66 0.40
N ILE A 211 -3.47 6.36 0.20
CA ILE A 211 -2.44 6.58 1.20
C ILE A 211 -2.36 8.07 1.52
N GLN A 212 -2.56 8.41 2.79
CA GLN A 212 -2.33 9.72 3.35
C GLN A 212 -1.01 9.75 4.11
N ASP A 213 -0.18 10.71 3.74
CA ASP A 213 1.13 10.89 4.35
C ASP A 213 1.19 12.23 5.09
N ASN A 214 1.10 12.17 6.42
CA ASN A 214 1.12 13.36 7.25
C ASN A 214 2.55 13.77 7.65
N GLY A 215 3.53 12.87 7.57
CA GLY A 215 4.85 13.03 8.21
C GLY A 215 6.01 12.68 7.30
N ALA A 216 7.25 12.84 7.77
CA ALA A 216 8.41 12.40 7.00
C ALA A 216 8.46 10.85 6.99
N ALA A 217 8.55 10.26 5.79
CA ALA A 217 8.64 8.82 5.64
C ALA A 217 9.49 8.37 4.46
N ASP A 218 10.13 7.22 4.57
CA ASP A 218 10.64 6.45 3.45
C ASP A 218 9.63 5.35 3.15
N VAL A 219 9.03 5.38 1.96
CA VAL A 219 7.91 4.50 1.60
C VAL A 219 8.29 3.68 0.39
N THR A 220 8.09 2.37 0.48
CA THR A 220 8.16 1.47 -0.68
C THR A 220 6.79 0.88 -0.95
N LEU A 221 6.29 1.09 -2.17
CA LEU A 221 5.09 0.46 -2.71
C LEU A 221 5.53 -0.54 -3.78
N LYS A 222 5.35 -1.83 -3.53
CA LYS A 222 5.76 -2.88 -4.46
C LYS A 222 4.62 -3.85 -4.73
N GLY A 223 4.38 -4.19 -6.00
CA GLY A 223 3.29 -5.12 -6.33
C GLY A 223 1.91 -4.57 -5.96
N VAL A 224 1.75 -3.24 -5.84
CA VAL A 224 0.51 -2.62 -5.38
C VAL A 224 -0.46 -2.48 -6.55
N CYS A 225 -1.70 -2.87 -6.32
CA CYS A 225 -2.81 -2.67 -7.26
C CYS A 225 -3.80 -1.65 -6.67
N VAL A 226 -4.20 -0.67 -7.47
CA VAL A 226 -5.33 0.22 -7.14
C VAL A 226 -6.33 0.21 -8.28
N ASP A 227 -7.61 0.04 -7.96
CA ASP A 227 -8.72 0.21 -8.90
C ASP A 227 -9.74 1.21 -8.35
N GLY A 228 -9.68 2.43 -8.85
CA GLY A 228 -10.53 3.54 -8.42
C GLY A 228 -9.93 4.30 -7.25
N ALA A 229 -9.40 5.49 -7.52
CA ALA A 229 -8.96 6.45 -6.52
C ALA A 229 -9.04 7.88 -7.06
N GLY A 230 -9.14 8.88 -6.19
CA GLY A 230 -8.75 10.24 -6.54
C GLY A 230 -7.23 10.33 -6.72
N LYS A 231 -6.50 9.96 -5.67
CA LYS A 231 -5.04 9.98 -5.56
C LYS A 231 -4.56 8.67 -4.92
N VAL A 232 -3.47 8.08 -5.41
CA VAL A 232 -2.93 6.86 -4.76
C VAL A 232 -2.14 7.22 -3.51
N PHE A 233 -1.20 8.16 -3.62
CA PHE A 233 -0.37 8.65 -2.53
C PHE A 233 -0.47 10.17 -2.45
N ARG A 234 -0.85 10.69 -1.28
CA ARG A 234 -1.01 12.12 -1.04
C ARG A 234 -0.29 12.53 0.23
N THR A 235 0.71 13.39 0.12
CA THR A 235 1.19 14.12 1.30
C THR A 235 0.09 15.07 1.78
N ASN A 236 0.01 15.34 3.08
CA ASN A 236 -0.99 16.24 3.62
C ASN A 236 -1.01 17.59 2.88
N GLY A 237 -2.20 18.03 2.47
CA GLY A 237 -2.35 19.19 1.60
C GLY A 237 -1.88 20.48 2.28
N ASN A 238 -1.17 21.33 1.53
CA ASN A 238 -0.59 22.58 2.04
C ASN A 238 0.51 22.44 3.13
N HIS A 239 0.89 21.21 3.52
CA HIS A 239 1.96 20.96 4.47
C HIS A 239 3.28 20.81 3.71
N ARG A 240 4.00 21.92 3.58
CA ARG A 240 5.23 22.00 2.77
C ARG A 240 6.45 21.41 3.47
N GLU A 241 6.32 21.10 4.74
CA GLU A 241 7.33 20.49 5.60
C GLU A 241 7.43 18.96 5.47
N VAL A 242 6.46 18.32 4.81
CA VAL A 242 6.50 16.86 4.59
C VAL A 242 7.68 16.51 3.68
N ASP A 243 8.53 15.61 4.14
CA ASP A 243 9.79 15.25 3.48
C ASP A 243 9.85 13.74 3.25
N SER A 244 8.96 13.22 2.40
CA SER A 244 8.84 11.77 2.17
C SER A 244 9.48 11.31 0.89
N HIS A 245 10.16 10.17 0.93
CA HIS A 245 10.82 9.56 -0.23
C HIS A 245 10.10 8.27 -0.60
N VAL A 246 9.39 8.29 -1.72
CA VAL A 246 8.54 7.20 -2.16
C VAL A 246 9.18 6.45 -3.33
N GLN A 247 9.24 5.13 -3.23
CA GLN A 247 9.59 4.23 -4.32
C GLN A 247 8.36 3.42 -4.70
N ILE A 248 8.02 3.39 -5.98
CA ILE A 248 6.88 2.63 -6.50
C ILE A 248 7.41 1.71 -7.58
N CYS A 249 7.27 0.40 -7.36
CA CYS A 249 7.68 -0.60 -8.33
C CYS A 249 6.68 -1.72 -8.54
N ASP A 250 6.73 -2.33 -9.74
CA ASP A 250 5.95 -3.52 -10.09
C ASP A 250 4.44 -3.35 -9.82
N SER A 251 3.91 -2.14 -10.01
CA SER A 251 2.58 -1.74 -9.52
C SER A 251 1.64 -1.33 -10.65
N SER A 252 0.33 -1.49 -10.43
CA SER A 252 -0.72 -1.15 -11.40
C SER A 252 -1.78 -0.25 -10.78
N PHE A 253 -2.03 0.91 -11.39
CA PHE A 253 -3.02 1.87 -10.92
C PHE A 253 -4.05 2.17 -12.02
N LYS A 254 -5.30 1.79 -11.78
CA LYS A 254 -6.41 1.92 -12.73
C LYS A 254 -7.49 2.81 -12.16
N ASN A 255 -8.22 3.47 -13.05
CA ASN A 255 -9.32 4.36 -12.73
C ASN A 255 -8.93 5.45 -11.70
N VAL A 256 -7.70 5.96 -11.79
CA VAL A 256 -7.20 7.05 -10.93
C VAL A 256 -7.61 8.39 -11.53
N LYS A 257 -8.36 9.21 -10.77
CA LYS A 257 -8.99 10.43 -11.28
C LYS A 257 -8.05 11.64 -11.36
N GLU A 258 -7.00 11.69 -10.54
CA GLU A 258 -6.10 12.85 -10.49
C GLU A 258 -4.63 12.45 -10.66
N ALA A 259 -4.05 11.75 -9.68
CA ALA A 259 -2.63 11.42 -9.73
C ALA A 259 -2.25 10.16 -8.95
N VAL A 260 -1.19 9.48 -9.37
CA VAL A 260 -0.59 8.43 -8.54
C VAL A 260 0.09 9.05 -7.32
N PHE A 261 1.02 9.98 -7.51
CA PHE A 261 1.70 10.69 -6.44
C PHE A 261 1.36 12.19 -6.48
N ARG A 262 0.91 12.75 -5.36
CA ARG A 262 0.53 14.17 -5.24
C ARG A 262 1.17 14.77 -4.00
N THR A 263 1.93 15.85 -4.18
CA THR A 263 2.50 16.62 -3.07
C THR A 263 2.48 18.13 -3.34
N ASP A 264 2.41 18.91 -2.26
CA ASP A 264 2.69 20.35 -2.27
C ASP A 264 4.07 20.67 -1.65
N ALA A 265 4.72 19.66 -1.08
CA ALA A 265 5.95 19.80 -0.34
C ALA A 265 7.16 19.69 -1.29
N PRO A 266 8.12 20.63 -1.24
CA PRO A 266 9.32 20.58 -2.07
C PRO A 266 10.32 19.49 -1.63
N GLY A 267 10.22 18.97 -0.40
CA GLY A 267 11.10 17.90 0.10
C GLY A 267 10.66 16.50 -0.35
N ALA A 268 9.36 16.30 -0.56
CA ALA A 268 8.83 14.98 -0.92
C ALA A 268 9.20 14.58 -2.37
N THR A 269 9.62 13.34 -2.56
CA THR A 269 10.06 12.80 -3.86
C THR A 269 9.44 11.45 -4.15
N VAL A 270 9.32 11.10 -5.43
CA VAL A 270 8.85 9.80 -5.88
C VAL A 270 9.75 9.25 -7.01
N SER A 271 9.93 7.94 -7.01
CA SER A 271 10.53 7.20 -8.12
C SER A 271 9.59 6.09 -8.57
N PHE A 272 9.45 5.94 -9.89
CA PHE A 272 8.62 4.93 -10.53
C PHE A 272 9.50 3.96 -11.31
N GLN A 273 9.19 2.68 -11.20
CA GLN A 273 9.87 1.62 -11.95
C GLN A 273 8.88 0.51 -12.27
N ASP A 274 8.72 0.15 -13.55
CA ASP A 274 7.81 -0.94 -13.94
C ASP A 274 6.36 -0.72 -13.42
N VAL A 275 5.88 0.53 -13.53
CA VAL A 275 4.55 0.97 -13.10
C VAL A 275 3.63 1.17 -14.30
N ALA A 276 2.44 0.57 -14.26
CA ALA A 276 1.38 0.83 -15.23
C ALA A 276 0.28 1.69 -14.58
N ALA A 277 0.06 2.90 -15.09
CA ALA A 277 -0.97 3.79 -14.56
C ALA A 277 -1.83 4.42 -15.67
N ASP A 278 -3.14 4.52 -15.47
CA ASP A 278 -4.04 5.30 -16.35
C ASP A 278 -4.38 6.69 -15.80
N ALA A 279 -3.78 7.06 -14.67
CA ALA A 279 -3.94 8.38 -14.05
C ALA A 279 -3.60 9.52 -15.04
N PRO A 280 -4.34 10.65 -15.01
CA PRO A 280 -3.98 11.84 -15.77
C PRO A 280 -2.54 12.30 -15.52
N TYR A 281 -2.07 12.16 -14.27
CA TYR A 281 -0.69 12.40 -13.88
C TYR A 281 -0.15 11.23 -13.08
N GLU A 282 1.07 10.79 -13.35
CA GLU A 282 1.78 9.91 -12.43
C GLU A 282 2.30 10.71 -11.24
N ALA A 283 2.80 11.92 -11.48
CA ALA A 283 3.24 12.81 -10.42
C ALA A 283 2.71 14.23 -10.60
N LEU A 284 2.06 14.75 -9.56
CA LEU A 284 1.75 16.16 -9.41
C LEU A 284 2.60 16.74 -8.28
N VAL A 285 3.66 17.47 -8.66
CA VAL A 285 4.75 17.90 -7.78
C VAL A 285 5.10 19.39 -8.02
N PRO A 286 5.64 20.10 -7.02
CA PRO A 286 6.13 21.48 -7.19
C PRO A 286 7.23 21.64 -8.25
N SER A 287 8.11 20.64 -8.39
CA SER A 287 9.19 20.61 -9.37
C SER A 287 9.31 19.22 -9.98
N ALA A 288 9.50 19.15 -11.30
CA ALA A 288 9.64 17.88 -12.01
C ALA A 288 10.80 17.00 -11.50
N ASN A 289 11.84 17.61 -10.91
CA ASN A 289 12.97 16.87 -10.32
C ASN A 289 12.58 16.03 -9.09
N GLN A 290 11.39 16.24 -8.54
CA GLN A 290 10.86 15.42 -7.44
C GLN A 290 10.29 14.09 -7.93
N ALA A 291 10.12 13.89 -9.25
CA ALA A 291 9.59 12.66 -9.82
C ALA A 291 10.59 12.08 -10.83
N SER A 292 10.96 10.82 -10.63
CA SER A 292 11.83 10.08 -11.54
C SER A 292 11.11 8.83 -12.07
N GLY A 293 11.35 8.46 -13.33
CA GLY A 293 10.69 7.33 -13.98
C GLY A 293 9.20 7.55 -14.32
N ALA A 294 8.70 8.78 -14.18
CA ALA A 294 7.34 9.15 -14.53
C ALA A 294 7.26 9.78 -15.93
N ASP A 295 6.28 9.37 -16.72
CA ASP A 295 5.98 9.89 -18.05
C ASP A 295 5.05 11.11 -17.99
N ARG A 296 4.17 11.17 -16.99
CA ARG A 296 3.15 12.24 -16.86
C ARG A 296 3.36 13.02 -15.57
N VAL A 297 4.25 14.01 -15.63
CA VAL A 297 4.55 14.92 -14.51
C VAL A 297 3.89 16.28 -14.72
N GLY A 298 3.24 16.81 -13.69
CA GLY A 298 2.61 18.13 -13.73
C GLY A 298 2.69 18.87 -12.40
N TYR A 299 2.09 20.06 -12.38
CA TYR A 299 1.92 20.85 -11.17
C TYR A 299 0.48 21.34 -11.09
N LYS A 300 -0.07 21.36 -9.88
CA LYS A 300 -1.36 21.98 -9.57
C LYS A 300 -1.25 22.56 -8.17
N ALA A 301 -1.64 23.80 -7.98
CA ALA A 301 -1.64 24.43 -6.65
C ALA A 301 -2.66 23.76 -5.72
N TYR A 302 -2.42 23.81 -4.41
CA TYR A 302 -3.42 23.44 -3.41
C TYR A 302 -4.63 24.39 -3.51
N SER A 303 -5.84 23.84 -3.44
CA SER A 303 -7.09 24.59 -3.66
C SER A 303 -8.09 24.51 -2.51
N GLY A 304 -7.73 23.91 -1.38
CA GLY A 304 -8.70 23.49 -0.36
C GLY A 304 -9.10 22.06 -0.61
#